data_AF-A0A9E9DJI1-F1
#
_entry.id   AF-A0A9E9DJI1-F1
#
_cell.length_a   1.000
_cell.length_b   1.000
_cell.length_c   1.000
_cell.angle_alpha   90.00
_cell.angle_beta   90.00
_cell.angle_gamma   90.00
#
_symmetry.space_group_name_H-M   'P 1'
#
loop_
_entity.id
_entity.type
_entity.pdbx_description
1 polymer ?
#
loop_
_entity_poly.entity_id
_entity_poly.type
_entity_poly.pdbx_seq_one_letter_code
_entity_poly.pdbx_strand_id
1 'polypeptide(L)'
;MVKSLKGRVAATTALVSMILIVGVAVGIEFFVYGELRSSMQAQLDTQVQLVAEQLDDKMRGKFLALHRMARHLGHPDAMTLAQFDAFANMSVSMPETFNTIFVAAPDGRMRYDSTFPATAINIADRDYFR
;
A
#
# COMPACT_ATOMS: atom_id res chain seq x y z
N MET A 1 -61.75 12.66 -25.83
CA MET A 1 -62.15 14.02 -25.39
C MET A 1 -62.91 13.89 -24.07
N VAL A 2 -62.26 14.14 -22.94
CA VAL A 2 -62.85 13.91 -21.61
C VAL A 2 -63.88 15.03 -21.33
N LYS A 3 -65.16 14.76 -21.61
CA LYS A 3 -66.25 15.76 -21.57
C LYS A 3 -66.81 16.04 -20.16
N SER A 4 -66.36 15.32 -19.13
CA SER A 4 -66.88 15.41 -17.75
C SER A 4 -65.89 16.08 -16.79
N LEU A 5 -66.39 16.95 -15.90
CA LEU A 5 -65.61 17.66 -14.87
C LEU A 5 -64.75 16.69 -14.03
N LYS A 6 -65.32 15.53 -13.67
CA LYS A 6 -64.61 14.47 -12.91
C LYS A 6 -63.41 13.91 -13.67
N GLY A 7 -63.52 13.77 -14.99
CA GLY A 7 -62.43 13.25 -15.81
C GLY A 7 -61.33 14.28 -16.07
N ARG A 8 -61.66 15.59 -16.11
CA ARG A 8 -60.64 16.66 -16.13
C ARG A 8 -59.89 16.72 -14.81
N VAL A 9 -60.59 16.61 -13.68
CA VAL A 9 -59.97 16.55 -12.34
C VAL A 9 -59.04 15.34 -12.25
N ALA A 10 -59.53 14.14 -12.59
CA ALA A 10 -58.72 12.92 -12.56
C ALA A 10 -57.46 13.01 -13.46
N ALA A 11 -57.59 13.56 -14.67
CA ALA A 11 -56.45 13.76 -15.57
C ALA A 11 -55.44 14.77 -14.99
N THR A 12 -55.91 15.83 -14.34
CA THR A 12 -55.05 16.85 -13.73
C THR A 12 -54.31 16.27 -12.52
N THR A 13 -55.01 15.53 -11.66
CA THR A 13 -54.40 14.85 -10.50
C THR A 13 -53.39 13.81 -10.95
N ALA A 14 -53.71 13.00 -11.96
CA ALA A 14 -52.77 12.01 -12.50
C ALA A 14 -51.50 12.67 -13.05
N LEU A 15 -51.65 13.81 -13.75
CA LEU A 15 -50.54 14.55 -14.33
C LEU A 15 -49.66 15.19 -13.25
N VAL A 16 -50.25 15.78 -12.21
CA VAL A 16 -49.52 16.33 -11.05
C VAL A 16 -48.79 15.22 -10.30
N SER A 17 -49.46 14.09 -10.04
CA SER A 17 -48.82 12.93 -9.40
C SER A 17 -47.67 12.39 -10.23
N MET A 18 -47.81 12.33 -11.55
CA MET A 18 -46.74 11.88 -12.44
C MET A 18 -45.54 12.82 -12.40
N ILE A 19 -45.76 14.13 -12.41
CA ILE A 19 -44.69 15.14 -12.29
C ILE A 19 -43.99 15.01 -10.93
N LEU A 20 -44.75 14.83 -9.84
CA LEU A 20 -44.17 14.64 -8.51
C LEU A 20 -43.31 13.38 -8.43
N ILE A 21 -43.79 12.25 -8.97
CA ILE A 21 -43.05 10.99 -8.99
C ILE A 21 -41.75 11.14 -9.78
N VAL A 22 -41.81 11.74 -10.98
CA VAL A 22 -40.63 11.96 -11.82
C VAL A 22 -39.67 12.94 -11.14
N GLY A 23 -40.17 14.03 -10.54
CA GLY A 23 -39.34 15.00 -9.84
C GLY A 23 -38.60 14.40 -8.64
N VAL A 24 -39.27 13.55 -7.86
CA VAL A 24 -38.64 12.82 -6.74
C VAL A 24 -37.62 11.80 -7.25
N ALA A 25 -37.95 11.03 -8.30
CA ALA A 25 -37.04 10.05 -8.87
C ALA A 25 -35.75 10.70 -9.37
N VAL A 26 -35.86 11.78 -10.15
CA VAL A 26 -34.71 12.54 -10.66
C VAL A 26 -33.94 13.22 -9.53
N GLY A 27 -34.63 13.77 -8.52
CA GLY A 27 -33.99 14.37 -7.36
C GLY A 27 -33.14 13.37 -6.58
N ILE A 28 -33.69 12.18 -6.31
CA ILE A 28 -32.96 11.08 -5.65
C ILE A 28 -31.77 10.68 -6.50
N GLU A 29 -31.96 10.48 -7.81
CA GLU A 29 -30.90 10.04 -8.70
C GLU A 29 -29.75 11.06 -8.76
N PHE A 30 -30.07 12.35 -8.91
CA PHE A 30 -29.06 13.40 -9.02
C PHE A 30 -28.26 13.60 -7.72
N PHE A 31 -28.93 13.61 -6.55
CA PHE A 31 -28.26 13.77 -5.26
C PHE A 31 -27.48 12.51 -4.85
N VAL A 32 -28.07 11.32 -4.99
CA VAL A 32 -27.45 10.06 -4.55
C VAL A 32 -26.25 9.71 -5.42
N TYR A 33 -26.28 9.89 -6.74
CA TYR A 33 -25.12 9.56 -7.59
C TYR A 33 -23.93 10.50 -7.34
N GLY A 34 -24.17 11.78 -7.06
CA GLY A 34 -23.12 12.75 -6.71
C GLY A 34 -22.48 12.42 -5.37
N GLU A 35 -23.31 12.19 -4.34
CA GLU A 35 -22.83 11.83 -3.00
C GLU A 35 -22.12 10.47 -2.99
N LEU A 36 -22.63 9.47 -3.71
CA LEU A 36 -22.02 8.15 -3.79
C LEU A 36 -20.64 8.21 -4.46
N ARG A 37 -20.51 8.97 -5.55
CA ARG A 37 -19.21 9.18 -6.21
C ARG A 37 -18.23 9.90 -5.29
N SER A 38 -18.67 10.94 -4.59
CA SER A 38 -17.81 11.69 -3.65
C SER A 38 -17.37 10.83 -2.46
N SER A 39 -18.27 10.00 -1.92
CA SER A 39 -17.98 9.09 -0.81
C SER A 39 -17.02 7.97 -1.23
N MET A 40 -17.20 7.40 -2.42
CA MET A 40 -16.26 6.42 -2.96
C MET A 40 -14.87 7.01 -3.20
N GLN A 41 -14.79 8.25 -3.72
CA GLN A 41 -13.51 8.94 -3.90
C GLN A 41 -12.84 9.21 -2.55
N ALA A 42 -13.57 9.72 -1.56
CA ALA A 42 -13.03 9.95 -0.22
C ALA A 42 -12.54 8.64 0.45
N GLN A 43 -13.23 7.52 0.24
CA GLN A 43 -12.79 6.21 0.74
C GLN A 43 -11.52 5.73 0.04
N LEU A 44 -11.42 5.89 -1.28
CA LEU A 44 -10.22 5.55 -2.04
C LEU A 44 -9.03 6.39 -1.58
N ASP A 45 -9.19 7.70 -1.43
CA ASP A 45 -8.13 8.59 -0.97
C ASP A 45 -7.66 8.21 0.44
N THR A 46 -8.60 7.92 1.35
CA THR A 46 -8.29 7.45 2.70
C THR A 46 -7.51 6.13 2.67
N GLN A 47 -7.92 5.18 1.82
CA GLN A 47 -7.26 3.89 1.72
C GLN A 47 -5.86 4.01 1.12
N VAL A 48 -5.69 4.84 0.08
CA VAL A 48 -4.38 5.13 -0.51
C VAL A 48 -3.45 5.75 0.53
N GLN A 49 -3.95 6.72 1.29
CA GLN A 49 -3.18 7.35 2.36
C GLN A 49 -2.77 6.34 3.44
N LEU A 50 -3.70 5.52 3.94
CA LEU A 50 -3.40 4.50 4.95
C LEU A 50 -2.37 3.48 4.45
N VAL A 51 -2.46 3.07 3.18
CA VAL A 51 -1.50 2.15 2.59
C VAL A 51 -0.13 2.82 2.45
N ALA A 52 -0.08 4.10 2.05
CA ALA A 52 1.15 4.86 1.95
C ALA A 52 1.83 5.04 3.32
N GLU A 53 1.07 5.40 4.35
CA GLU A 53 1.56 5.53 5.74
C GLU A 53 2.05 4.18 6.28
N GLN A 54 1.29 3.10 6.09
CA GLN A 54 1.72 1.76 6.50
C GLN A 54 2.97 1.29 5.75
N LEU A 55 3.11 1.64 4.47
CA LEU A 55 4.30 1.34 3.70
C LEU A 55 5.51 2.11 4.24
N ASP A 56 5.36 3.41 4.51
CA ASP A 56 6.42 4.24 5.07
C ASP A 56 6.87 3.73 6.43
N ASP A 57 5.94 3.43 7.34
CA ASP A 57 6.25 2.89 8.67
C ASP A 57 6.98 1.54 8.60
N LYS A 58 6.53 0.64 7.71
CA LYS A 58 7.20 -0.65 7.50
C LYS A 58 8.60 -0.49 6.93
N MET A 59 8.78 0.42 5.96
CA MET A 59 10.10 0.70 5.39
C MET A 59 11.03 1.33 6.41
N ARG A 60 10.54 2.31 7.18
CA ARG A 60 11.28 2.94 8.28
C ARG A 60 11.72 1.92 9.33
N GLY A 61 10.83 1.01 9.71
CA GLY A 61 11.16 -0.11 10.61
C GLY A 61 12.29 -0.99 10.08
N LYS A 62 12.25 -1.34 8.79
CA LYS A 62 13.32 -2.11 8.12
C LYS A 62 14.64 -1.34 8.09
N PHE A 63 14.63 -0.04 7.75
CA PHE A 63 15.84 0.79 7.77
C PHE A 63 16.45 0.91 9.16
N LEU A 64 15.63 1.10 10.19
CA LEU A 64 16.11 1.13 11.58
C LEU A 64 16.73 -0.20 12.01
N ALA A 65 16.13 -1.32 11.62
CA ALA A 65 16.68 -2.64 11.86
C ALA A 65 18.04 -2.82 11.16
N LEU A 66 18.11 -2.53 9.85
CA LEU A 66 19.37 -2.59 9.07
C LEU A 66 20.44 -1.67 9.66
N HIS A 67 20.09 -0.45 10.05
CA HIS A 67 21.02 0.49 10.64
C HIS A 67 21.57 -0.01 11.99
N ARG A 68 20.71 -0.60 12.83
CA ARG A 68 21.14 -1.21 14.09
C ARG A 68 22.05 -2.43 13.84
N MET A 69 21.71 -3.26 12.85
CA MET A 69 22.55 -4.38 12.44
C MET A 69 23.91 -3.91 11.94
N ALA A 70 23.97 -2.92 11.04
CA ALA A 70 25.22 -2.36 10.52
C ALA A 70 26.11 -1.78 11.62
N ARG A 71 25.54 -1.11 12.65
CA ARG A 71 26.31 -0.57 13.79
C ARG A 71 26.83 -1.62 14.76
N HIS A 72 26.21 -2.79 14.81
CA HIS A 72 26.63 -3.90 15.66
C HIS A 72 27.40 -4.97 14.89
N LEU A 73 27.47 -4.83 13.56
CA LEU A 73 28.40 -5.57 12.74
C LEU A 73 29.81 -5.19 13.20
N GLY A 74 30.61 -6.19 13.57
CA GLY A 74 32.02 -5.99 13.88
C GLY A 74 32.80 -5.51 12.65
N HIS A 75 34.12 -5.48 12.74
CA HIS A 75 34.95 -5.18 11.55
C HIS A 75 34.70 -6.25 10.49
N PRO A 76 34.06 -5.93 9.33
CA PRO A 76 33.68 -6.92 8.34
C PRO A 76 34.88 -7.61 7.70
N ASP A 77 36.06 -6.96 7.77
CA ASP A 77 37.34 -7.50 7.34
C ASP A 77 37.95 -8.54 8.27
N ALA A 78 37.53 -8.56 9.54
CA ALA A 78 38.08 -9.45 10.55
C ALA A 78 37.16 -10.64 10.89
N MET A 79 35.91 -10.63 10.39
CA MET A 79 34.92 -11.65 10.69
C MET A 79 35.05 -12.89 9.79
N THR A 80 34.95 -14.07 10.39
CA THR A 80 34.84 -15.34 9.66
C THR A 80 33.40 -15.62 9.25
N LEU A 81 33.19 -16.51 8.28
CA LEU A 81 31.85 -16.89 7.82
C LEU A 81 30.96 -17.38 8.98
N ALA A 82 31.51 -18.19 9.89
CA ALA A 82 30.79 -18.68 11.07
C ALA A 82 30.40 -17.56 12.05
N GLN A 83 31.19 -16.49 12.13
CA GLN A 83 30.85 -15.31 12.94
C GLN A 83 29.76 -14.47 12.27
N PHE A 84 29.75 -14.38 10.94
CA PHE A 84 28.64 -13.77 10.21
C PHE A 84 27.34 -14.57 10.37
N ASP A 85 27.39 -15.90 10.28
CA ASP A 85 26.23 -16.74 10.51
C ASP A 85 25.70 -16.60 11.95
N ALA A 86 26.58 -16.58 12.94
CA ALA A 86 26.18 -16.33 14.33
C ALA A 86 25.52 -14.96 14.49
N PHE A 87 26.10 -13.91 13.88
CA PHE A 87 25.53 -12.56 13.90
C PHE A 87 24.17 -12.47 13.19
N ALA A 88 24.04 -13.10 12.04
CA ALA A 88 22.81 -13.18 11.25
C ALA A 88 21.69 -13.87 12.04
N ASN A 89 22.00 -15.01 12.68
CA ASN A 89 21.07 -15.77 13.50
C ASN A 89 20.72 -15.10 14.84
N MET A 90 21.65 -14.34 15.44
CA MET A 90 21.42 -13.56 16.66
C MET A 90 20.66 -12.26 16.40
N SER A 91 20.67 -11.76 15.16
CA SER A 91 19.91 -10.58 14.78
C SER A 91 18.43 -10.95 14.76
N VAL A 92 17.70 -10.50 15.78
CA VAL A 92 16.26 -10.72 16.04
C VAL A 92 15.37 -10.48 14.80
N SER A 93 15.87 -9.76 13.80
CA SER A 93 15.18 -9.40 12.57
C SER A 93 15.21 -10.46 11.46
N MET A 94 15.98 -11.56 11.57
CA MET A 94 16.27 -12.37 10.38
C MET A 94 15.11 -13.22 9.83
N PRO A 95 14.43 -14.11 10.58
CA PRO A 95 13.42 -14.94 9.93
C PRO A 95 12.12 -14.17 9.59
N GLU A 96 11.83 -13.05 10.26
CA GLU A 96 10.57 -12.32 10.06
C GLU A 96 10.69 -11.02 9.26
N THR A 97 11.86 -10.37 9.21
CA THR A 97 12.01 -9.04 8.59
C THR A 97 12.74 -9.05 7.24
N PHE A 98 13.70 -9.96 7.04
CA PHE A 98 14.54 -9.99 5.83
C PHE A 98 14.72 -11.43 5.32
N ASN A 99 14.44 -11.65 4.03
CA ASN A 99 14.59 -12.99 3.44
C ASN A 99 16.07 -13.42 3.31
N THR A 100 16.97 -12.45 3.10
CA THR A 100 18.40 -12.66 2.90
C THR A 100 19.16 -11.43 3.41
N ILE A 101 20.34 -11.63 3.98
CA ILE A 101 21.29 -10.56 4.28
C ILE A 101 22.61 -10.87 3.58
N PHE A 102 23.15 -9.82 2.98
CA PHE A 102 24.48 -9.83 2.40
C PHE A 102 25.33 -8.73 2.98
N VAL A 103 26.63 -9.00 3.10
CA VAL A 103 27.64 -8.00 3.45
C VAL A 103 28.57 -7.88 2.26
N ALA A 104 28.65 -6.68 1.69
CA ALA A 104 29.56 -6.38 0.59
C ALA A 104 30.72 -5.52 1.08
N ALA A 105 31.88 -5.76 0.47
CA ALA A 105 33.06 -4.95 0.65
C ALA A 105 32.94 -3.63 -0.12
N PRO A 106 33.77 -2.61 0.21
CA PRO A 106 33.76 -1.32 -0.48
C PRO A 106 34.03 -1.40 -1.99
N ASP A 107 34.65 -2.50 -2.46
CA ASP A 107 34.91 -2.79 -3.87
C ASP A 107 33.72 -3.49 -4.58
N GLY A 108 32.59 -3.68 -3.89
CA GLY A 108 31.38 -4.32 -4.41
C GLY A 108 31.39 -5.85 -4.38
N ARG A 109 32.46 -6.46 -3.87
CA ARG A 109 32.51 -7.92 -3.71
C ARG A 109 31.69 -8.36 -2.50
N MET A 110 30.84 -9.35 -2.70
CA MET A 110 30.15 -10.03 -1.59
C MET A 110 31.15 -10.77 -0.70
N ARG A 111 31.02 -10.56 0.62
CA ARG A 111 31.77 -11.24 1.67
C ARG A 111 30.95 -12.27 2.43
N TYR A 112 29.66 -12.02 2.52
CA TYR A 112 28.71 -12.88 3.19
C TYR A 112 27.39 -12.85 2.47
N ASP A 113 26.77 -14.03 2.35
CA ASP A 113 25.40 -14.24 1.88
C ASP A 113 24.78 -15.34 2.77
N SER A 114 23.68 -15.00 3.44
CA SER A 114 22.99 -15.91 4.36
C SER A 114 22.20 -17.05 3.67
N THR A 115 21.97 -16.94 2.36
CA THR A 115 21.08 -17.85 1.60
C THR A 115 21.85 -18.61 0.53
N PHE A 116 22.80 -17.96 -0.17
CA PHE A 116 23.55 -18.57 -1.26
C PHE A 116 25.07 -18.40 -1.10
N PRO A 117 25.71 -19.05 -0.11
CA PRO A 117 27.13 -18.87 0.19
C PRO A 117 28.08 -19.27 -0.95
N ALA A 118 27.61 -20.01 -1.97
CA ALA A 118 28.43 -20.48 -3.09
C ALA A 118 28.38 -19.59 -4.34
N THR A 119 27.53 -18.56 -4.38
CA THR A 119 27.39 -17.71 -5.58
C THR A 119 28.16 -16.41 -5.41
N ALA A 120 29.25 -16.24 -6.18
CA ALA A 120 29.98 -14.99 -6.23
C ALA A 120 29.16 -13.92 -6.98
N ILE A 121 28.30 -13.21 -6.26
CA ILE A 121 27.54 -12.08 -6.80
C ILE A 121 28.40 -10.82 -6.60
N ASN A 122 28.68 -10.10 -7.69
CA ASN A 122 29.21 -8.75 -7.62
C ASN A 122 28.03 -7.77 -7.65
N ILE A 123 27.99 -6.85 -6.68
CA ILE A 123 26.94 -5.83 -6.59
C ILE A 123 27.44 -4.42 -6.89
N ALA A 124 28.70 -4.26 -7.32
CA ALA A 124 29.29 -2.96 -7.67
C ALA A 124 28.44 -2.17 -8.69
N ASP A 125 27.78 -2.87 -9.61
CA ASP A 125 26.95 -2.28 -10.67
C ASP A 125 25.48 -2.06 -10.24
N ARG A 126 25.11 -2.36 -9.00
CA ARG A 126 23.73 -2.25 -8.51
C ARG A 126 23.46 -0.86 -7.92
N ASP A 127 22.34 -0.25 -8.31
CA ASP A 127 21.99 1.11 -7.87
C ASP A 127 21.82 1.24 -6.35
N TYR A 128 21.43 0.17 -5.64
CA TYR A 128 21.32 0.18 -4.18
C TYR A 128 22.67 0.10 -3.46
N PHE A 129 23.76 -0.18 -4.17
CA PHE A 129 25.12 -0.26 -3.63
C PHE A 129 25.91 1.05 -3.79
N ARG A 130 25.48 1.92 -4.72
CA ARG A 130 26.01 3.28 -4.89
C ARG A 130 25.46 4.23 -3.83
#